data_AF-A0A7X7SGC7-F1
#
_entry.id   AF-A0A7X7SGC7-F1
#
_cell.length_a   1.000
_cell.length_b   1.000
_cell.length_c   1.000
_cell.angle_alpha   90.00
_cell.angle_beta   90.00
_cell.angle_gamma   90.00
#
_symmetry.space_group_name_H-M   'P 1'
#
loop_
_entity.id
_entity.type
_entity.pdbx_description
1 polymer ?
#
loop_
_entity_poly.entity_id
_entity_poly.type
_entity_poly.pdbx_seq_one_letter_code
_entity_poly.pdbx_strand_id
1 'polypeptide(L)'
;MMASRGSDSDWEAAFFGVLILIWVVITYYWIILGVAAAVGLFFGVRALVRREQERRLEAADEAKLLALRADRQHRWASRGDKRGVYGVEGAELMRSITSQPEVPPADTPDEKPRVAAIAHTAAELDALLREKPAEWRWGVFVSILVQRSAKLRSRIRDCELHYSSTAGRYLRTGKEVAAFVEDRIADLTELTSRLESFIEAPAFTRVFGEDDSDADADADGILHVANRLMDFYERYLDLAERCRDASVPSAYTGLMRDCSQLMAVPLEGIETFMDEMVEVAEELPTMRRYTSGAVDFGTITIEIVADA
;
A
#
# COMPACT_ATOMS: atom_id res chain seq x y z
N MET A 1 -52.47 -80.69 11.17
CA MET A 1 -52.36 -79.64 10.13
C MET A 1 -53.61 -78.78 10.22
N MET A 2 -53.58 -77.46 10.25
CA MET A 2 -52.45 -76.52 10.17
C MET A 2 -52.86 -75.27 10.99
N ALA A 3 -52.01 -74.77 11.89
CA ALA A 3 -52.39 -73.67 12.78
C ALA A 3 -52.21 -72.31 12.09
N SER A 4 -53.26 -71.49 12.09
CA SER A 4 -53.18 -70.09 11.64
C SER A 4 -52.37 -69.26 12.65
N ARG A 5 -51.20 -68.78 12.24
CA ARG A 5 -50.34 -67.93 13.07
C ARG A 5 -50.76 -66.47 12.86
N GLY A 6 -51.39 -65.88 13.89
CA GLY A 6 -51.86 -64.49 13.85
C GLY A 6 -50.70 -63.50 13.73
N SER A 7 -50.95 -62.42 12.99
CA SER A 7 -50.01 -61.33 12.71
C SER A 7 -50.35 -60.10 13.55
N ASP A 8 -50.01 -60.11 14.84
CA ASP A 8 -50.38 -59.05 15.79
C ASP A 8 -49.21 -58.16 16.26
N SER A 9 -47.97 -58.39 15.80
CA SER A 9 -46.77 -57.73 16.36
C SER A 9 -46.29 -56.46 15.64
N ASP A 10 -46.81 -56.13 14.45
CA ASP A 10 -46.27 -55.03 13.61
C ASP A 10 -46.69 -53.63 14.08
N TRP A 11 -47.90 -53.50 14.64
CA TRP A 11 -48.45 -52.19 15.01
C TRP A 11 -47.83 -51.61 16.30
N GLU A 12 -47.43 -52.46 17.25
CA GLU A 12 -46.81 -52.02 18.50
C GLU A 12 -45.43 -51.40 18.25
N ALA A 13 -44.61 -52.00 17.39
CA ALA A 13 -43.30 -51.47 17.01
C ALA A 13 -43.40 -50.07 16.37
N ALA A 14 -44.41 -49.85 15.52
CA ALA A 14 -44.68 -48.54 14.93
C ALA A 14 -45.11 -47.50 16.00
N PHE A 15 -45.94 -47.89 16.97
CA PHE A 15 -46.36 -47.01 18.07
C PHE A 15 -45.19 -46.58 18.97
N PHE A 16 -44.29 -47.50 19.33
CA PHE A 16 -43.09 -47.16 20.11
C PHE A 16 -42.16 -46.22 19.33
N GLY A 17 -41.98 -46.44 18.02
CA GLY A 17 -41.20 -45.53 17.16
C GLY A 17 -41.76 -44.09 17.15
N VAL A 18 -43.09 -43.94 17.02
CA VAL A 18 -43.75 -42.63 17.05
C VAL A 18 -43.64 -41.96 18.42
N LEU A 19 -43.81 -42.70 19.51
CA LEU A 19 -43.68 -42.13 20.87
C LEU A 19 -42.25 -41.65 21.18
N ILE A 20 -41.22 -42.39 20.74
CA ILE A 20 -39.82 -41.97 20.87
C ILE A 20 -39.57 -40.70 20.04
N LEU A 21 -40.09 -40.63 18.81
CA LEU A 21 -39.97 -39.44 17.95
C LEU A 21 -40.60 -38.21 18.62
N ILE A 22 -41.81 -38.34 19.15
CA ILE A 22 -42.52 -37.26 19.86
C ILE A 22 -41.75 -36.82 21.11
N TRP A 23 -41.23 -37.77 21.89
CA TRP A 23 -40.42 -37.47 23.08
C TRP A 23 -39.15 -36.69 22.73
N VAL A 24 -38.41 -37.11 21.69
CA VAL A 24 -37.23 -36.37 21.19
C VAL A 24 -37.60 -34.96 20.74
N VAL A 25 -38.68 -34.79 19.97
CA VAL A 25 -39.11 -33.45 19.51
C VAL A 25 -39.44 -32.53 20.67
N ILE A 26 -40.16 -33.02 21.70
CA ILE A 26 -40.50 -32.23 22.90
C ILE A 26 -39.25 -31.88 23.71
N THR A 27 -38.33 -32.83 23.89
CA THR A 27 -37.10 -32.63 24.69
C THR A 27 -36.11 -31.67 24.03
N TYR A 28 -35.96 -31.69 22.70
CA TYR A 28 -34.94 -30.90 21.98
C TYR A 28 -35.44 -29.58 21.38
N TYR A 29 -36.76 -29.32 21.36
CA TYR A 29 -37.37 -28.06 20.88
C TYR A 29 -36.69 -26.80 21.46
N TRP A 30 -36.46 -26.75 22.78
CA TRP A 30 -35.87 -25.59 23.45
C TRP A 30 -34.42 -25.31 23.03
N ILE A 31 -33.66 -26.34 22.68
CA ILE A 31 -32.27 -26.20 22.22
C ILE A 31 -32.24 -25.58 20.81
N ILE A 32 -33.12 -26.03 19.92
CA ILE A 32 -33.23 -25.48 18.56
C ILE A 32 -33.67 -24.01 18.60
N LEU A 33 -34.65 -23.67 19.45
CA LEU A 33 -35.10 -22.30 19.64
C LEU A 33 -33.99 -21.39 20.21
N GLY A 34 -33.22 -21.88 21.18
CA GLY A 34 -32.07 -21.18 21.76
C GLY A 34 -30.96 -20.90 20.75
N VAL A 35 -30.61 -21.89 19.91
CA VAL A 35 -29.61 -21.73 18.84
C VAL A 35 -30.09 -20.73 17.79
N ALA A 36 -31.35 -20.80 17.36
CA ALA A 36 -31.91 -19.85 16.39
C ALA A 36 -31.89 -18.40 16.93
N ALA A 37 -32.25 -18.20 18.21
CA ALA A 37 -32.19 -16.90 18.86
C ALA A 37 -30.74 -16.38 18.98
N ALA A 38 -29.78 -17.24 19.34
CA ALA A 38 -28.37 -16.87 19.42
C ALA A 38 -27.78 -16.46 18.06
N VAL A 39 -28.12 -17.19 16.99
CA VAL A 39 -27.71 -16.83 15.62
C VAL A 39 -28.33 -15.51 15.18
N GLY A 40 -29.63 -15.29 15.44
CA GLY A 40 -30.30 -14.02 15.17
C GLY A 40 -29.66 -12.83 15.91
N LEU A 41 -29.33 -13.01 17.18
CA LEU A 41 -28.63 -12.01 18.00
C LEU A 41 -27.23 -11.71 17.45
N PHE A 42 -26.47 -12.75 17.07
CA PHE A 42 -25.13 -12.60 16.50
C PHE A 42 -25.15 -11.79 15.19
N PHE A 43 -26.06 -12.09 14.27
CA PHE A 43 -26.23 -11.32 13.04
C PHE A 43 -26.74 -9.89 13.29
N GLY A 44 -27.65 -9.70 14.25
CA GLY A 44 -28.12 -8.36 14.65
C GLY A 44 -27.00 -7.49 15.23
N VAL A 45 -26.20 -8.03 16.14
CA VAL A 45 -25.03 -7.34 16.71
C VAL A 45 -23.99 -7.06 15.63
N ARG A 46 -23.67 -8.03 14.77
CA ARG A 46 -22.73 -7.83 13.65
C ARG A 46 -23.20 -6.74 12.68
N ALA A 47 -24.50 -6.64 12.39
CA ALA A 47 -25.06 -5.59 11.54
C ALA A 47 -25.04 -4.20 12.21
N LEU A 48 -25.25 -4.14 13.54
CA LEU A 48 -25.20 -2.89 14.29
C LEU A 48 -23.76 -2.36 14.41
N VAL A 49 -22.81 -3.24 14.72
CA VAL A 49 -21.37 -2.93 14.79
C VAL A 49 -20.87 -2.39 13.45
N ARG A 50 -21.29 -2.99 12.33
CA ARG A 50 -20.87 -2.54 10.99
C ARG A 50 -21.23 -1.07 10.72
N ARG A 51 -22.48 -0.68 11.01
CA ARG A 51 -23.00 0.69 10.84
C ARG A 51 -22.33 1.76 11.71
N GLU A 52 -21.72 1.36 12.82
CA GLU A 52 -21.12 2.27 13.79
C GLU A 52 -19.58 2.27 13.71
N GLN A 53 -18.99 1.22 13.13
CA GLN A 53 -17.57 1.20 12.75
C GLN A 53 -17.30 2.01 11.48
N GLU A 54 -18.16 1.97 10.46
CA GLU A 54 -18.02 2.76 9.22
C GLU A 54 -17.67 4.24 9.53
N ARG A 55 -18.48 4.93 10.34
CA ARG A 55 -18.22 6.34 10.74
C ARG A 55 -17.02 6.58 11.64
N ARG A 56 -16.57 5.55 12.37
CA ARG A 56 -15.41 5.63 13.26
C ARG A 56 -14.11 5.30 12.55
N LEU A 57 -14.18 4.52 11.47
CA LEU A 57 -13.09 4.29 10.51
C LEU A 57 -12.90 5.57 9.70
N GLU A 58 -13.94 6.07 9.02
CA GLU A 58 -13.93 7.37 8.30
C GLU A 58 -13.27 8.49 9.14
N ALA A 59 -13.70 8.69 10.40
CA ALA A 59 -13.13 9.71 11.28
C ALA A 59 -11.72 9.40 11.81
N ALA A 60 -11.33 8.11 11.90
CA ALA A 60 -9.97 7.72 12.27
C ALA A 60 -9.00 7.86 11.09
N ASP A 61 -9.45 7.61 9.87
CA ASP A 61 -8.67 7.70 8.64
C ASP A 61 -8.51 9.16 8.21
N GLU A 62 -9.56 9.98 8.30
CA GLU A 62 -9.42 11.45 8.24
C GLU A 62 -8.41 11.98 9.27
N ALA A 63 -8.44 11.46 10.51
CA ALA A 63 -7.50 11.87 11.56
C ALA A 63 -6.06 11.43 11.26
N LYS A 64 -5.83 10.25 10.66
CA LYS A 64 -4.51 9.85 10.15
C LYS A 64 -4.07 10.80 9.04
N LEU A 65 -4.88 11.02 8.01
CA LEU A 65 -4.55 11.91 6.89
C LEU A 65 -4.31 13.36 7.34
N LEU A 66 -4.94 13.81 8.43
CA LEU A 66 -4.66 15.08 9.11
C LEU A 66 -3.33 15.07 9.87
N ALA A 67 -3.02 14.00 10.61
CA ALA A 67 -1.73 13.83 11.28
C ALA A 67 -0.57 13.80 10.27
N LEU A 68 -0.70 13.04 9.17
CA LEU A 68 0.30 12.98 8.10
C LEU A 68 0.53 14.34 7.43
N ARG A 69 -0.54 15.10 7.19
CA ARG A 69 -0.43 16.48 6.71
C ARG A 69 0.25 17.41 7.72
N ALA A 70 -0.03 17.25 9.02
CA ALA A 70 0.62 18.01 10.08
C ALA A 70 2.11 17.66 10.20
N ASP A 71 2.48 16.38 10.14
CA ASP A 71 3.88 15.92 10.19
C ASP A 71 4.66 16.35 8.96
N ARG A 72 4.07 16.29 7.75
CA ARG A 72 4.68 16.84 6.53
C ARG A 72 4.88 18.37 6.63
N GLN A 73 3.89 19.12 7.14
CA GLN A 73 4.05 20.55 7.41
C GLN A 73 5.11 20.83 8.49
N HIS A 74 5.19 20.01 9.52
CA HIS A 74 6.21 20.12 10.57
C HIS A 74 7.62 19.86 10.00
N ARG A 75 7.79 18.85 9.13
CA ARG A 75 9.04 18.57 8.39
C ARG A 75 9.44 19.70 7.44
N TRP A 76 8.50 20.39 6.81
CA TRP A 76 8.81 21.60 6.02
C TRP A 76 9.21 22.78 6.93
N ALA A 77 8.51 22.97 8.04
CA ALA A 77 8.76 24.07 8.97
C ALA A 77 10.12 23.94 9.69
N SER A 78 10.52 22.73 10.08
CA SER A 78 11.82 22.47 10.71
C SER A 78 12.99 22.68 9.74
N ARG A 79 12.80 22.39 8.45
CA ARG A 79 13.77 22.69 7.37
C ARG A 79 13.81 24.17 6.97
N GLY A 80 12.95 25.03 7.54
CA GLY A 80 12.86 26.44 7.19
C GLY A 80 12.18 26.71 5.84
N ASP A 81 11.52 25.70 5.24
CA ASP A 81 10.72 25.91 4.04
C ASP A 81 9.44 26.69 4.40
N LYS A 82 9.15 27.71 3.58
CA LYS A 82 7.95 28.53 3.66
C LYS A 82 6.68 27.69 3.54
N ARG A 83 6.71 26.52 2.90
CA ARG A 83 5.54 25.59 2.84
C ARG A 83 5.08 25.11 4.21
N GLY A 84 5.98 24.97 5.18
CA GLY A 84 5.62 24.52 6.53
C GLY A 84 4.85 25.57 7.34
N VAL A 85 4.99 26.85 7.00
CA VAL A 85 4.31 27.97 7.69
C VAL A 85 3.10 28.48 6.91
N TYR A 86 3.15 28.47 5.58
CA TYR A 86 2.14 29.08 4.71
C TYR A 86 1.35 28.07 3.86
N GLY A 87 1.66 26.78 3.91
CA GLY A 87 1.16 25.78 2.97
C GLY A 87 1.77 25.94 1.57
N VAL A 88 1.42 25.05 0.64
CA VAL A 88 2.02 25.04 -0.72
C VAL A 88 1.65 26.31 -1.50
N GLU A 89 0.34 26.62 -1.62
CA GLU A 89 -0.15 27.82 -2.32
C GLU A 89 0.35 29.12 -1.65
N GLY A 90 0.33 29.19 -0.33
CA GLY A 90 0.81 30.36 0.41
C GLY A 90 2.32 30.55 0.31
N ALA A 91 3.11 29.48 0.21
CA ALA A 91 4.54 29.56 -0.05
C ALA A 91 4.85 30.03 -1.47
N GLU A 92 4.08 29.60 -2.48
CA GLU A 92 4.17 30.09 -3.86
C GLU A 92 3.80 31.59 -3.95
N LEU A 93 2.72 32.00 -3.28
CA LEU A 93 2.34 33.41 -3.16
C LEU A 93 3.41 34.24 -2.43
N MET A 94 3.99 33.72 -1.34
CA MET A 94 5.11 34.38 -0.66
C MET A 94 6.39 34.42 -1.51
N ARG A 95 6.57 33.47 -2.46
CA ARG A 95 7.68 33.45 -3.42
C ARG A 95 7.48 34.45 -4.57
N SER A 96 6.25 34.81 -4.91
CA SER A 96 5.97 35.87 -5.90
C SER A 96 5.95 37.29 -5.30
N ILE A 97 5.63 37.43 -4.00
CA ILE A 97 5.64 38.74 -3.30
C ILE A 97 7.03 39.10 -2.75
N THR A 98 7.78 38.13 -2.22
CA THR A 98 9.15 38.35 -1.74
C THR A 98 10.14 38.04 -2.86
N SER A 99 10.84 39.07 -3.35
CA SER A 99 12.11 38.86 -4.05
C SER A 99 12.97 37.93 -3.20
N GLN A 100 13.34 36.77 -3.75
CA GLN A 100 14.21 35.80 -3.09
C GLN A 100 15.42 36.54 -2.50
N PRO A 101 15.80 36.35 -1.22
CA PRO A 101 16.94 37.04 -0.65
C PRO A 101 18.13 36.81 -1.58
N GLU A 102 18.72 37.92 -2.02
CA GLU A 102 19.67 37.95 -3.12
C GLU A 102 20.75 36.90 -2.86
N VAL A 103 20.75 35.84 -3.68
CA VAL A 103 21.70 34.74 -3.54
C VAL A 103 23.08 35.38 -3.55
N PRO A 104 23.88 35.27 -2.47
CA PRO A 104 25.21 35.87 -2.47
C PRO A 104 25.92 35.39 -3.72
N PRO A 105 26.42 36.29 -4.59
CA PRO A 105 27.08 35.87 -5.82
C PRO A 105 28.16 34.87 -5.44
N ALA A 106 28.19 33.73 -6.11
CA ALA A 106 29.00 32.59 -5.67
C ALA A 106 30.45 33.02 -5.52
N ASP A 107 30.90 33.17 -4.26
CA ASP A 107 32.29 33.42 -3.93
C ASP A 107 33.11 32.24 -4.47
N THR A 108 33.82 32.55 -5.57
CA THR A 108 34.56 31.66 -6.50
C THR A 108 33.74 30.54 -7.19
N PRO A 109 33.75 30.47 -8.54
CA PRO A 109 33.10 29.40 -9.29
C PRO A 109 33.71 27.99 -9.17
N ASP A 110 34.95 27.86 -8.69
CA ASP A 110 35.82 26.70 -8.97
C ASP A 110 35.91 25.63 -7.86
N GLU A 111 35.37 25.86 -6.65
CA GLU A 111 35.75 25.03 -5.49
C GLU A 111 34.59 24.56 -4.58
N LYS A 112 33.36 24.44 -5.11
CA LYS A 112 32.28 23.69 -4.47
C LYS A 112 32.01 22.40 -5.23
N PRO A 113 31.99 21.22 -4.57
CA PRO A 113 31.73 19.96 -5.26
C PRO A 113 30.34 20.01 -5.90
N ARG A 114 30.29 19.70 -7.20
CA ARG A 114 29.04 19.54 -7.93
C ARG A 114 28.19 18.53 -7.18
N VAL A 115 26.96 18.88 -6.83
CA VAL A 115 26.00 17.98 -6.19
C VAL A 115 25.33 17.13 -7.27
N ALA A 116 25.00 15.89 -6.94
CA ALA A 116 24.29 14.98 -7.82
C ALA A 116 22.96 15.57 -8.28
N ALA A 117 22.67 15.43 -9.58
CA ALA A 117 21.36 15.71 -10.16
C ALA A 117 20.67 14.40 -10.51
N ILE A 118 19.33 14.39 -10.52
CA ILE A 118 18.54 13.23 -10.94
C ILE A 118 18.78 12.99 -12.43
N ALA A 119 19.21 11.77 -12.78
CA ALA A 119 19.37 11.31 -14.15
C ALA A 119 18.05 10.74 -14.65
N HIS A 120 17.47 11.34 -15.70
CA HIS A 120 16.23 10.86 -16.31
C HIS A 120 16.47 9.84 -17.43
N THR A 121 17.72 9.66 -17.84
CA THR A 121 18.14 8.71 -18.88
C THR A 121 19.27 7.78 -18.40
N ALA A 122 19.42 6.64 -19.07
CA ALA A 122 20.52 5.70 -18.77
C ALA A 122 21.91 6.32 -19.00
N ALA A 123 22.07 7.16 -20.03
CA ALA A 123 23.35 7.81 -20.32
C ALA A 123 23.75 8.85 -19.26
N GLU A 124 22.78 9.56 -18.68
CA GLU A 124 23.01 10.46 -17.54
C GLU A 124 23.34 9.67 -16.26
N LEU A 125 22.71 8.49 -16.06
CA LEU A 125 22.99 7.61 -14.93
C LEU A 125 24.41 7.02 -15.01
N ASP A 126 24.84 6.60 -16.20
CA ASP A 126 26.20 6.13 -16.48
C ASP A 126 27.25 7.25 -16.28
N ALA A 127 26.87 8.52 -16.53
CA ALA A 127 27.72 9.67 -16.22
C ALA A 127 27.77 9.92 -14.71
N LEU A 128 26.64 9.87 -14.01
CA LEU A 128 26.54 10.06 -12.57
C LEU A 128 27.37 9.03 -11.79
N LEU A 129 27.29 7.76 -12.18
CA LEU A 129 28.07 6.65 -11.61
C LEU A 129 29.59 6.78 -11.84
N ARG A 130 30.00 7.49 -12.91
CA ARG A 130 31.40 7.72 -13.28
C ARG A 130 31.98 8.97 -12.63
N GLU A 131 31.21 10.04 -12.57
CA GLU A 131 31.63 11.33 -12.02
C GLU A 131 31.58 11.36 -10.49
N LYS A 132 30.70 10.55 -9.87
CA LYS A 132 30.45 10.49 -8.41
C LYS A 132 30.48 11.88 -7.72
N PRO A 133 29.60 12.82 -8.13
CA PRO A 133 29.41 14.11 -7.46
C PRO A 133 29.00 13.94 -5.99
N ALA A 134 28.97 15.03 -5.22
CA ALA A 134 28.49 14.98 -3.84
C ALA A 134 27.03 14.50 -3.77
N GLU A 135 26.72 13.63 -2.81
CA GLU A 135 25.44 12.93 -2.63
C GLU A 135 25.05 12.01 -3.79
N TRP A 136 26.02 11.51 -4.59
CA TRP A 136 25.75 10.62 -5.73
C TRP A 136 24.98 9.36 -5.34
N ARG A 137 25.12 8.86 -4.10
CA ARG A 137 24.38 7.69 -3.60
C ARG A 137 22.86 7.90 -3.69
N TRP A 138 22.37 9.07 -3.28
CA TRP A 138 20.96 9.45 -3.33
C TRP A 138 20.53 9.79 -4.76
N GLY A 139 21.36 10.52 -5.49
CA GLY A 139 21.11 10.82 -6.91
C GLY A 139 20.91 9.56 -7.75
N VAL A 140 21.78 8.55 -7.61
CA VAL A 140 21.68 7.26 -8.32
C VAL A 140 20.40 6.52 -7.92
N PHE A 141 20.12 6.41 -6.62
CA PHE A 141 18.94 5.73 -6.10
C PHE A 141 17.65 6.31 -6.70
N VAL A 142 17.43 7.63 -6.55
CA VAL A 142 16.23 8.33 -7.04
C VAL A 142 16.12 8.26 -8.57
N SER A 143 17.24 8.39 -9.29
CA SER A 143 17.28 8.26 -10.75
C SER A 143 16.69 6.93 -11.24
N ILE A 144 16.98 5.82 -10.55
CA ILE A 144 16.47 4.48 -10.92
C ILE A 144 14.97 4.39 -10.67
N LEU A 145 14.47 4.94 -9.55
CA LEU A 145 13.04 4.96 -9.23
C LEU A 145 12.28 5.73 -10.32
N VAL A 146 12.71 6.95 -10.64
CA VAL A 146 12.12 7.81 -11.68
C VAL A 146 12.16 7.14 -13.06
N GLN A 147 13.30 6.55 -13.44
CA GLN A 147 13.44 5.88 -14.75
C GLN A 147 12.59 4.61 -14.87
N ARG A 148 12.33 3.88 -13.79
CA ARG A 148 11.43 2.70 -13.82
C ARG A 148 9.97 3.09 -13.70
N SER A 149 9.60 4.07 -12.87
CA SER A 149 8.20 4.54 -12.77
C SER A 149 7.72 5.14 -14.10
N ALA A 150 8.58 5.87 -14.81
CA ALA A 150 8.30 6.37 -16.16
C ALA A 150 7.94 5.27 -17.18
N LYS A 151 8.52 4.07 -17.05
CA LYS A 151 8.21 2.91 -17.91
C LYS A 151 6.87 2.24 -17.57
N LEU A 152 6.46 2.30 -16.30
CA LEU A 152 5.21 1.70 -15.81
C LEU A 152 4.00 2.65 -15.96
N ARG A 153 4.23 3.95 -16.19
CA ARG A 153 3.20 5.01 -16.20
C ARG A 153 2.04 4.82 -17.18
N SER A 154 2.20 4.03 -18.25
CA SER A 154 1.04 3.65 -19.09
C SER A 154 0.13 2.65 -18.38
N ARG A 155 0.68 1.60 -17.78
CA ARG A 155 -0.05 0.56 -17.04
C ARG A 155 -0.76 1.13 -15.81
N ILE A 156 -0.11 2.05 -15.10
CA ILE A 156 -0.70 2.74 -13.94
C ILE A 156 -1.94 3.54 -14.37
N ARG A 157 -1.84 4.34 -15.45
CA ARG A 157 -3.00 5.06 -16.00
C ARG A 157 -4.09 4.13 -16.52
N ASP A 158 -3.75 3.00 -17.12
CA ASP A 158 -4.74 1.98 -17.50
C ASP A 158 -5.46 1.40 -16.28
N CYS A 159 -4.79 1.34 -15.11
CA CYS A 159 -5.40 0.98 -13.84
C CYS A 159 -6.33 2.08 -13.28
N GLU A 160 -5.87 3.33 -13.22
CA GLU A 160 -6.69 4.49 -12.80
C GLU A 160 -7.95 4.64 -13.67
N LEU A 161 -7.82 4.46 -14.98
CA LEU A 161 -8.91 4.51 -15.96
C LEU A 161 -9.75 3.22 -16.00
N HIS A 162 -9.44 2.23 -15.16
CA HIS A 162 -10.13 0.94 -15.04
C HIS A 162 -10.22 0.13 -16.37
N TYR A 163 -9.25 0.28 -17.28
CA TYR A 163 -9.38 0.19 -18.76
C TYR A 163 -10.45 -0.76 -19.36
N SER A 164 -10.26 -2.03 -19.75
CA SER A 164 -9.14 -2.98 -19.74
C SER A 164 -8.65 -3.34 -21.17
N SER A 165 -7.41 -3.83 -21.29
CA SER A 165 -6.85 -4.42 -22.52
C SER A 165 -7.10 -5.92 -22.69
N THR A 166 -7.40 -6.67 -21.62
CA THR A 166 -7.45 -8.14 -21.62
C THR A 166 -8.74 -8.66 -21.00
N ALA A 167 -9.44 -9.54 -21.72
CA ALA A 167 -10.59 -10.27 -21.17
C ALA A 167 -10.11 -11.31 -20.13
N GLY A 168 -10.02 -10.89 -18.87
CA GLY A 168 -9.59 -11.76 -17.77
C GLY A 168 -10.58 -12.88 -17.46
N ARG A 169 -10.17 -13.78 -16.56
CA ARG A 169 -10.95 -14.98 -16.22
C ARG A 169 -12.31 -14.60 -15.64
N TYR A 170 -13.38 -15.10 -16.24
CA TYR A 170 -14.72 -14.98 -15.68
C TYR A 170 -14.93 -15.97 -14.52
N LEU A 171 -15.08 -15.47 -13.30
CA LEU A 171 -15.32 -16.26 -12.09
C LEU A 171 -16.84 -16.50 -11.95
N ARG A 172 -17.29 -17.75 -12.09
CA ARG A 172 -18.72 -18.05 -12.31
C ARG A 172 -19.52 -18.16 -11.01
N THR A 173 -18.86 -18.51 -9.91
CA THR A 173 -19.51 -18.84 -8.64
C THR A 173 -18.98 -18.00 -7.49
N GLY A 174 -19.80 -17.77 -6.46
CA GLY A 174 -19.36 -17.06 -5.25
C GLY A 174 -18.17 -17.73 -4.54
N LYS A 175 -18.00 -19.05 -4.69
CA LYS A 175 -16.82 -19.75 -4.16
C LYS A 175 -15.54 -19.44 -4.95
N GLU A 176 -15.63 -19.31 -6.28
CA GLU A 176 -14.50 -18.89 -7.11
C GLU A 176 -14.14 -17.42 -6.85
N VAL A 177 -15.14 -16.55 -6.64
CA VAL A 177 -14.91 -15.14 -6.28
C VAL A 177 -14.28 -15.02 -4.88
N ALA A 178 -14.81 -15.73 -3.88
CA ALA A 178 -14.26 -15.72 -2.52
C ALA A 178 -12.81 -16.22 -2.50
N ALA A 179 -12.52 -17.38 -3.11
CA ALA A 179 -11.16 -17.90 -3.20
C ALA A 179 -10.22 -16.94 -3.97
N PHE A 180 -10.69 -16.31 -5.05
CA PHE A 180 -9.90 -15.31 -5.76
C PHE A 180 -9.54 -14.12 -4.86
N VAL A 181 -10.50 -13.55 -4.14
CA VAL A 181 -10.27 -12.40 -3.25
C VAL A 181 -9.38 -12.78 -2.06
N GLU A 182 -9.60 -13.95 -1.45
CA GLU A 182 -8.75 -14.50 -0.38
C GLU A 182 -7.29 -14.66 -0.86
N ASP A 183 -7.08 -15.25 -2.05
CA ASP A 183 -5.75 -15.39 -2.64
C ASP A 183 -5.08 -14.02 -2.90
N ARG A 184 -5.82 -13.01 -3.37
CA ARG A 184 -5.25 -11.66 -3.64
C ARG A 184 -4.90 -10.91 -2.35
N ILE A 185 -5.69 -11.05 -1.29
CA ILE A 185 -5.37 -10.48 0.02
C ILE A 185 -4.13 -11.19 0.61
N ALA A 186 -4.03 -12.51 0.49
CA ALA A 186 -2.84 -13.24 0.91
C ALA A 186 -1.58 -12.84 0.12
N ASP A 187 -1.68 -12.72 -1.22
CA ASP A 187 -0.61 -12.20 -2.07
C ASP A 187 -0.16 -10.80 -1.63
N LEU A 188 -1.11 -9.90 -1.32
CA LEU A 188 -0.85 -8.54 -0.87
C LEU A 188 -0.08 -8.52 0.47
N THR A 189 -0.57 -9.25 1.48
CA THR A 189 0.07 -9.32 2.81
C THR A 189 1.48 -9.90 2.72
N GLU A 190 1.68 -10.98 1.96
CA GLU A 190 2.98 -11.60 1.75
C GLU A 190 3.94 -10.67 0.98
N LEU A 191 3.45 -9.91 0.00
CA LEU A 191 4.27 -8.96 -0.75
C LEU A 191 4.73 -7.79 0.13
N THR A 192 3.85 -7.26 0.99
CA THR A 192 4.19 -6.20 1.96
C THR A 192 5.17 -6.68 3.02
N SER A 193 4.96 -7.85 3.63
CA SER A 193 5.91 -8.40 4.62
C SER A 193 7.30 -8.64 4.02
N ARG A 194 7.38 -9.02 2.74
CA ARG A 194 8.64 -9.15 2.00
C ARG A 194 9.29 -7.79 1.68
N LEU A 195 8.50 -6.75 1.44
CA LEU A 195 9.01 -5.39 1.22
C LEU A 195 9.58 -4.82 2.53
N GLU A 196 8.85 -4.94 3.63
CA GLU A 196 9.30 -4.56 4.99
C GLU A 196 10.61 -5.27 5.34
N SER A 197 10.63 -6.62 5.24
CA SER A 197 11.82 -7.44 5.49
C SER A 197 13.00 -7.11 4.59
N PHE A 198 12.75 -6.58 3.38
CA PHE A 198 13.79 -6.16 2.44
C PHE A 198 14.38 -4.78 2.79
N ILE A 199 13.56 -3.84 3.25
CA ILE A 199 13.98 -2.50 3.68
C ILE A 199 14.71 -2.57 5.04
N GLU A 200 14.20 -3.36 5.98
CA GLU A 200 14.82 -3.56 7.31
C GLU A 200 16.11 -4.40 7.28
N ALA A 201 16.42 -5.06 6.14
CA ALA A 201 17.60 -5.88 6.03
C ALA A 201 18.87 -5.03 6.26
N PRO A 202 19.81 -5.42 7.15
CA PRO A 202 21.06 -4.68 7.34
C PRO A 202 21.94 -4.56 6.09
N ALA A 203 21.65 -5.34 5.05
CA ALA A 203 22.27 -5.20 3.73
C ALA A 203 21.70 -4.01 2.93
N PHE A 204 20.44 -3.61 3.14
CA PHE A 204 19.82 -2.46 2.50
C PHE A 204 20.50 -1.16 2.92
N THR A 205 20.64 -0.89 4.22
CA THR A 205 21.26 0.36 4.68
C THR A 205 22.75 0.42 4.35
N ARG A 206 23.48 -0.71 4.45
CA ARG A 206 24.93 -0.75 4.27
C ARG A 206 25.42 -0.30 2.89
N VAL A 207 24.63 -0.48 1.82
CA VAL A 207 25.08 -0.04 0.48
C VAL A 207 25.21 1.49 0.37
N PHE A 208 24.56 2.25 1.26
CA PHE A 208 24.64 3.71 1.31
C PHE A 208 25.83 4.24 2.13
N GLY A 209 26.65 3.38 2.73
CA GLY A 209 27.75 3.73 3.63
C GLY A 209 27.37 3.71 5.12
N GLU A 210 28.37 3.66 6.01
CA GLU A 210 28.18 3.68 7.48
C GLU A 210 28.22 5.09 8.08
N ASP A 211 28.86 6.05 7.39
CA ASP A 211 28.95 7.47 7.76
C ASP A 211 28.22 8.36 6.73
N ASP A 212 28.07 9.66 7.01
CA ASP A 212 27.59 10.69 6.07
C ASP A 212 28.57 11.02 4.91
N SER A 213 29.50 10.11 4.64
CA SER A 213 30.52 10.21 3.60
C SER A 213 30.16 9.33 2.41
N ASP A 214 30.16 9.93 1.22
CA ASP A 214 29.96 9.22 -0.06
C ASP A 214 31.09 8.22 -0.42
N ALA A 215 32.15 8.13 0.39
CA ALA A 215 33.37 7.39 0.07
C ALA A 215 33.19 5.86 0.09
N ASP A 216 32.42 5.34 1.04
CA ASP A 216 32.27 3.90 1.30
C ASP A 216 30.95 3.33 0.71
N ALA A 217 30.19 4.14 -0.03
CA ALA A 217 28.94 3.73 -0.65
C ALA A 217 29.15 2.81 -1.87
N ASP A 218 28.44 1.67 -1.86
CA ASP A 218 28.51 0.63 -2.89
C ASP A 218 27.58 0.96 -4.06
N ALA A 219 28.16 1.30 -5.21
CA ALA A 219 27.41 1.67 -6.41
C ALA A 219 26.58 0.50 -6.96
N ASP A 220 27.14 -0.71 -6.99
CA ASP A 220 26.45 -1.90 -7.50
C ASP A 220 25.36 -2.35 -6.51
N GLY A 221 25.63 -2.21 -5.21
CA GLY A 221 24.66 -2.40 -4.13
C GLY A 221 23.46 -1.45 -4.23
N ILE A 222 23.68 -0.15 -4.39
CA ILE A 222 22.62 0.86 -4.57
C ILE A 222 21.81 0.57 -5.84
N LEU A 223 22.49 0.25 -6.95
CA LEU A 223 21.84 -0.17 -8.20
C LEU A 223 20.95 -1.40 -7.99
N HIS A 224 21.43 -2.41 -7.26
CA HIS A 224 20.66 -3.61 -6.97
C HIS A 224 19.42 -3.31 -6.10
N VAL A 225 19.62 -2.55 -5.02
CA VAL A 225 18.57 -2.26 -4.04
C VAL A 225 17.46 -1.41 -4.66
N ALA A 226 17.80 -0.35 -5.41
CA ALA A 226 16.81 0.48 -6.11
C ALA A 226 16.02 -0.31 -7.16
N ASN A 227 16.68 -1.18 -7.94
CA ASN A 227 15.99 -2.05 -8.89
C ASN A 227 15.07 -3.06 -8.19
N ARG A 228 15.50 -3.63 -7.06
CA ARG A 228 14.68 -4.58 -6.31
C ARG A 228 13.44 -3.91 -5.70
N LEU A 229 13.56 -2.68 -5.19
CA LEU A 229 12.41 -1.88 -4.74
C LEU A 229 11.39 -1.68 -5.87
N MET A 230 11.86 -1.35 -7.08
CA MET A 230 10.98 -1.19 -8.24
C MET A 230 10.39 -2.53 -8.75
N ASP A 231 11.02 -3.68 -8.47
CA ASP A 231 10.38 -4.98 -8.70
C ASP A 231 9.22 -5.25 -7.74
N PHE A 232 9.24 -4.71 -6.52
CA PHE A 232 8.08 -4.77 -5.62
C PHE A 232 6.93 -3.91 -6.16
N TYR A 233 7.23 -2.67 -6.57
CA TYR A 233 6.25 -1.77 -7.20
C TYR A 233 5.57 -2.41 -8.43
N GLU A 234 6.35 -3.03 -9.31
CA GLU A 234 5.82 -3.74 -10.48
C GLU A 234 4.97 -4.96 -10.10
N ARG A 235 5.25 -5.65 -8.99
CA ARG A 235 4.42 -6.76 -8.47
C ARG A 235 3.11 -6.30 -7.85
N TYR A 236 3.08 -5.14 -7.18
CA TYR A 236 1.82 -4.53 -6.74
C TYR A 236 0.96 -4.15 -7.95
N LEU A 237 1.58 -3.63 -9.01
CA LEU A 237 0.88 -3.27 -10.24
C LEU A 237 0.29 -4.52 -10.94
N ASP A 238 1.05 -5.60 -11.04
CA ASP A 238 0.56 -6.91 -11.50
C ASP A 238 -0.64 -7.40 -10.68
N LEU A 239 -0.66 -7.14 -9.36
CA LEU A 239 -1.73 -7.56 -8.46
C LEU A 239 -3.01 -6.72 -8.67
N ALA A 240 -2.85 -5.40 -8.80
CA ALA A 240 -3.94 -4.48 -9.13
C ALA A 240 -4.55 -4.78 -10.51
N GLU A 241 -3.72 -5.01 -11.53
CA GLU A 241 -4.16 -5.40 -12.88
C GLU A 241 -4.98 -6.70 -12.86
N ARG A 242 -4.56 -7.72 -12.11
CA ARG A 242 -5.30 -8.99 -11.97
C ARG A 242 -6.68 -8.79 -11.34
N CYS A 243 -6.81 -7.89 -10.35
CA CYS A 243 -8.10 -7.56 -9.76
C CYS A 243 -8.99 -6.76 -10.73
N ARG A 244 -8.39 -5.82 -11.47
CA ARG A 244 -9.07 -5.00 -12.49
C ARG A 244 -9.59 -5.81 -13.68
N ASP A 245 -8.84 -6.82 -14.11
CA ASP A 245 -9.18 -7.68 -15.25
C ASP A 245 -10.13 -8.84 -14.89
N ALA A 246 -10.33 -9.13 -13.60
CA ALA A 246 -11.21 -10.21 -13.16
C ALA A 246 -12.69 -9.87 -13.41
N SER A 247 -13.38 -10.74 -14.15
CA SER A 247 -14.79 -10.54 -14.51
C SER A 247 -15.71 -11.43 -13.66
N VAL A 248 -16.80 -10.87 -13.13
CA VAL A 248 -17.69 -11.54 -12.18
C VAL A 248 -19.17 -11.29 -12.49
N PRO A 249 -20.09 -12.17 -12.04
CA PRO A 249 -21.52 -11.88 -12.00
C PRO A 249 -21.84 -10.56 -11.29
N SER A 250 -22.89 -9.87 -11.73
CA SER A 250 -23.31 -8.57 -11.19
C SER A 250 -23.54 -8.53 -9.68
N ALA A 251 -23.84 -9.69 -9.06
CA ALA A 251 -23.97 -9.84 -7.61
C ALA A 251 -22.66 -9.62 -6.81
N TYR A 252 -21.49 -9.68 -7.47
CA TYR A 252 -20.17 -9.61 -6.83
C TYR A 252 -19.34 -8.40 -7.26
N THR A 253 -19.87 -7.51 -8.10
CA THR A 253 -19.12 -6.35 -8.62
C THR A 253 -18.75 -5.31 -7.56
N GLY A 254 -19.52 -5.22 -6.47
CA GLY A 254 -19.16 -4.44 -5.28
C GLY A 254 -17.85 -4.96 -4.67
N LEU A 255 -17.86 -6.22 -4.21
CA LEU A 255 -16.69 -6.88 -3.61
C LEU A 255 -15.43 -6.81 -4.50
N MET A 256 -15.59 -6.94 -5.82
CA MET A 256 -14.46 -6.80 -6.75
C MET A 256 -13.94 -5.36 -6.86
N ARG A 257 -14.80 -4.34 -6.76
CA ARG A 257 -14.37 -2.94 -6.68
C ARG A 257 -13.57 -2.71 -5.41
N ASP A 258 -14.11 -3.10 -4.26
CA ASP A 258 -13.47 -2.96 -2.95
C ASP A 258 -12.08 -3.66 -2.95
N CYS A 259 -12.01 -4.86 -3.53
CA CYS A 259 -10.75 -5.59 -3.72
C CYS A 259 -9.78 -4.86 -4.66
N SER A 260 -10.24 -4.28 -5.77
CA SER A 260 -9.37 -3.52 -6.69
C SER A 260 -8.84 -2.22 -6.07
N GLN A 261 -9.65 -1.53 -5.26
CA GLN A 261 -9.22 -0.34 -4.50
C GLN A 261 -8.15 -0.71 -3.48
N LEU A 262 -8.36 -1.78 -2.71
CA LEU A 262 -7.36 -2.29 -1.75
C LEU A 262 -6.01 -2.62 -2.41
N MET A 263 -6.01 -3.15 -3.64
CA MET A 263 -4.76 -3.44 -4.38
C MET A 263 -4.09 -2.19 -4.97
N ALA A 264 -4.79 -1.06 -5.08
CA ALA A 264 -4.23 0.20 -5.56
C ALA A 264 -3.46 0.95 -4.45
N VAL A 265 -3.82 0.77 -3.18
CA VAL A 265 -3.23 1.47 -2.03
C VAL A 265 -1.69 1.45 -2.00
N PRO A 266 -0.98 0.31 -2.21
CA PRO A 266 0.48 0.30 -2.19
C PRO A 266 1.10 1.06 -3.36
N LEU A 267 0.37 1.24 -4.46
CA LEU A 267 0.85 2.00 -5.62
C LEU A 267 0.92 3.49 -5.28
N GLU A 268 -0.17 4.04 -4.72
CA GLU A 268 -0.24 5.44 -4.28
C GLU A 268 0.79 5.76 -3.18
N GLY A 269 0.99 4.84 -2.24
CA GLY A 269 2.01 4.97 -1.20
C GLY A 269 3.44 5.00 -1.74
N ILE A 270 3.75 4.15 -2.74
CA ILE A 270 5.07 4.12 -3.38
C ILE A 270 5.27 5.33 -4.33
N GLU A 271 4.23 5.82 -5.00
CA GLU A 271 4.30 7.05 -5.79
C GLU A 271 4.54 8.28 -4.92
N THR A 272 3.80 8.40 -3.81
CA THR A 272 4.00 9.48 -2.82
C THR A 272 5.42 9.45 -2.25
N PHE A 273 5.96 8.27 -1.95
CA PHE A 273 7.35 8.11 -1.52
C PHE A 273 8.35 8.53 -2.61
N MET A 274 8.14 8.13 -3.87
CA MET A 274 9.01 8.54 -4.97
C MET A 274 9.01 10.06 -5.16
N ASP A 275 7.85 10.71 -5.03
CA ASP A 275 7.73 12.16 -5.15
C ASP A 275 8.41 12.90 -3.97
N GLU A 276 8.27 12.42 -2.72
CA GLU A 276 9.02 12.95 -1.57
C GLU A 276 10.55 12.78 -1.77
N MET A 277 11.00 11.63 -2.28
CA MET A 277 12.42 11.38 -2.58
C MET A 277 12.95 12.26 -3.73
N VAL A 278 12.15 12.56 -4.75
CA VAL A 278 12.49 13.48 -5.85
C VAL A 278 12.59 14.91 -5.33
N GLU A 279 11.62 15.38 -4.54
CA GLU A 279 11.65 16.72 -3.92
C GLU A 279 12.93 16.93 -3.09
N VAL A 280 13.27 15.97 -2.23
CA VAL A 280 14.49 16.03 -1.41
C VAL A 280 15.75 16.04 -2.29
N ALA A 281 15.79 15.24 -3.36
CA ALA A 281 16.91 15.19 -4.28
C ALA A 281 17.05 16.46 -5.15
N GLU A 282 15.97 17.19 -5.42
CA GLU A 282 16.01 18.50 -6.10
C GLU A 282 16.39 19.65 -5.16
N GLU A 283 16.06 19.55 -3.86
CA GLU A 283 16.44 20.55 -2.85
C GLU A 283 17.90 20.42 -2.37
N LEU A 284 18.48 19.21 -2.47
CA LEU A 284 19.86 18.88 -2.10
C LEU A 284 20.92 19.93 -2.54
N PRO A 285 20.99 20.35 -3.82
CA PRO A 285 21.97 21.34 -4.30
C PRO A 285 21.78 22.75 -3.72
N THR A 286 20.59 23.03 -3.17
CA THR A 286 20.27 24.29 -2.48
C THR A 286 20.66 24.19 -1.01
N MET A 287 20.31 23.09 -0.32
CA MET A 287 20.67 22.88 1.09
C MET A 287 22.19 22.90 1.31
N ARG A 288 22.98 22.16 0.51
CA ARG A 288 24.45 22.15 0.52
C ARG A 288 25.12 23.52 0.29
N ARG A 289 24.38 24.57 -0.10
CA ARG A 289 24.91 25.95 -0.20
C ARG A 289 24.85 26.71 1.12
N TYR A 290 23.98 26.29 2.05
CA TYR A 290 23.76 26.94 3.34
C TYR A 290 24.29 26.13 4.54
N THR A 291 24.53 24.83 4.38
CA THR A 291 25.12 23.96 5.41
C THR A 291 26.39 23.23 4.91
N SER A 292 27.44 23.24 5.73
CA SER A 292 28.75 22.61 5.45
C SER A 292 28.98 21.31 6.24
N GLY A 293 27.95 20.76 6.87
CA GLY A 293 27.99 19.50 7.62
C GLY A 293 26.96 18.51 7.11
N ALA A 294 26.85 17.36 7.76
CA ALA A 294 25.83 16.35 7.48
C ALA A 294 24.43 17.00 7.47
N VAL A 295 23.67 16.75 6.40
CA VAL A 295 22.29 17.21 6.26
C VAL A 295 21.39 16.08 6.74
N ASP A 296 20.76 16.27 7.89
CA ASP A 296 19.69 15.37 8.33
C ASP A 296 18.46 15.59 7.44
N PHE A 297 18.16 14.61 6.58
CA PHE A 297 17.00 14.64 5.68
C PHE A 297 15.69 14.29 6.39
N GLY A 298 15.77 13.83 7.64
CA GLY A 298 14.66 13.20 8.35
C GLY A 298 14.30 11.84 7.77
N THR A 299 13.46 11.08 8.50
CA THR A 299 12.94 9.81 8.01
C THR A 299 11.94 10.05 6.87
N ILE A 300 12.18 9.42 5.72
CA ILE A 300 11.21 9.32 4.62
C ILE A 300 10.63 7.91 4.67
N THR A 301 9.35 7.80 5.03
CA THR A 301 8.61 6.55 5.19
C THR A 301 7.85 6.18 3.92
N ILE A 302 7.83 4.89 3.57
CA ILE A 302 6.83 4.36 2.63
C ILE A 302 5.58 4.07 3.44
N GLU A 303 4.53 4.86 3.24
CA GLU A 303 3.26 4.70 3.96
C GLU A 303 2.19 4.11 3.06
N ILE A 304 1.67 2.95 3.46
CA ILE A 304 0.60 2.22 2.74
C ILE A 304 -0.68 2.42 3.56
N VAL A 305 -1.39 3.53 3.29
CA VAL A 305 -2.61 3.92 4.02
C VAL A 305 -3.85 3.47 3.26
N ALA A 306 -4.44 2.36 3.68
CA ALA A 306 -5.69 1.88 3.09
C ALA A 306 -6.90 2.61 3.69
N ASP A 307 -7.46 3.57 2.96
CA ASP A 307 -8.85 3.99 3.14
C ASP A 307 -9.76 2.79 2.77
N ALA A 308 -10.66 2.38 3.68
CA ALA A 308 -11.46 1.14 3.57
C ALA A 308 -12.90 1.30 4.12
#